data_AF-A0A0J9S1T2-F1
#
_entry.id   AF-A0A0J9S1T2-F1
#
_cell.length_a   1.000
_cell.length_b   1.000
_cell.length_c   1.000
_cell.angle_alpha   90.00
_cell.angle_beta   90.00
_cell.angle_gamma   90.00
#
_symmetry.space_group_name_H-M   'P 1'
#
loop_
_entity.id
_entity.type
_entity.pdbx_description
1 polymer ?
#
loop_
_entity_poly.entity_id
_entity_poly.type
_entity_poly.pdbx_seq_one_letter_code
_entity_poly.pdbx_strand_id
1 'polypeptide(L)'
;MYVVHEFSDNEEFNNFFIGCDSHTYLLDIFCSTRMEKGANLGIGGSVADDCVICPFHQWKFRGTDGLCINIPYSTSVPKGSKVKKWISQEVNGFIFIWYHAEQTELPWDLRVPMGEIDDAFVYHGHNEFYINCHIQEIPENGADIAHFDAIHKKNFINGSWVQKKRLFGLGSHHWKAR
;
A
#
# COMPACT_ATOMS: atom_id res chain seq x y z
N MET A 1 1.43 -5.38 -10.48
CA MET A 1 1.61 -5.61 -9.03
C MET A 1 1.94 -4.28 -8.38
N TYR A 2 1.09 -3.83 -7.48
CA TYR A 2 1.26 -2.55 -6.80
C TYR A 2 1.73 -2.81 -5.38
N VAL A 3 2.70 -2.04 -4.91
CA VAL A 3 3.08 -2.01 -3.50
C VAL A 3 2.23 -0.94 -2.85
N VAL A 4 1.47 -1.27 -1.81
CA VAL A 4 0.70 -0.28 -1.07
C VAL A 4 1.28 -0.19 0.33
N HIS A 5 1.89 0.95 0.62
CA HIS A 5 2.43 1.26 1.94
C HIS A 5 1.48 2.10 2.79
N GLU A 6 0.63 2.93 2.19
CA GLU A 6 -0.26 3.79 2.93
C GLU A 6 -1.45 4.26 2.08
N PHE A 7 -2.50 4.74 2.76
CA PHE A 7 -3.73 5.27 2.20
C PHE A 7 -3.45 6.60 1.48
N SER A 8 -3.55 6.60 0.16
CA SER A 8 -3.58 7.84 -0.63
C SER A 8 -5.04 8.29 -0.79
N ASP A 9 -5.32 9.57 -0.53
CA ASP A 9 -6.64 10.22 -0.69
C ASP A 9 -7.14 10.32 -2.15
N ASN A 10 -6.52 9.61 -3.10
CA ASN A 10 -6.90 9.62 -4.51
C ASN A 10 -7.98 8.58 -4.84
N GLU A 11 -9.05 9.04 -5.48
CA GLU A 11 -10.32 8.32 -5.70
C GLU A 11 -10.23 6.98 -6.46
N GLU A 12 -9.12 6.67 -7.15
CA GLU A 12 -9.04 5.53 -8.06
C GLU A 12 -8.48 4.22 -7.45
N PHE A 13 -7.78 4.26 -6.31
CA PHE A 13 -7.20 3.05 -5.69
C PHE A 13 -7.39 3.03 -4.17
N ASN A 14 -8.63 3.24 -3.76
CA ASN A 14 -8.95 3.18 -2.34
C ASN A 14 -9.18 1.72 -1.89
N ASN A 15 -8.20 1.15 -1.19
CA ASN A 15 -8.30 -0.17 -0.56
C ASN A 15 -8.16 -0.05 0.96
N PHE A 16 -8.94 -0.84 1.71
CA PHE A 16 -8.88 -0.90 3.17
C PHE A 16 -8.16 -2.16 3.65
N PHE A 17 -7.27 -1.99 4.61
CA PHE A 17 -6.54 -3.07 5.25
C PHE A 17 -7.23 -3.49 6.55
N ILE A 18 -7.41 -4.79 6.70
CA ILE A 18 -7.78 -5.43 7.96
C ILE A 18 -6.57 -6.24 8.40
N GLY A 19 -5.85 -5.73 9.40
CA GLY A 19 -4.83 -6.51 10.11
C GLY A 19 -5.45 -7.17 11.34
N CYS A 20 -5.22 -8.47 11.51
CA CYS A 20 -5.37 -9.15 12.79
C CYS A 20 -4.18 -10.07 12.98
N ASP A 21 -3.52 -9.95 14.14
CA ASP A 21 -2.49 -10.76 14.83
C ASP A 21 -1.51 -11.67 14.05
N SER A 22 -1.86 -12.18 12.86
CA SER A 22 -1.00 -12.96 11.96
C SER A 22 -1.28 -12.78 10.45
N HIS A 23 -2.37 -12.12 10.03
CA HIS A 23 -2.75 -12.00 8.62
C HIS A 23 -3.33 -10.63 8.27
N THR A 24 -2.93 -10.12 7.10
CA THR A 24 -3.46 -8.89 6.53
C THR A 24 -4.39 -9.18 5.37
N TYR A 25 -5.64 -8.70 5.47
CA TYR A 25 -6.63 -8.79 4.40
C TYR A 25 -6.86 -7.44 3.76
N LEU A 26 -7.10 -7.43 2.45
CA LEU A 26 -7.40 -6.22 1.72
C LEU A 26 -8.79 -6.25 1.10
N LEU A 27 -9.62 -5.29 1.49
CA LEU A 27 -10.97 -5.11 0.99
C LEU A 27 -11.11 -3.78 0.27
N ASP A 28 -12.12 -3.66 -0.58
CA ASP A 28 -12.54 -2.38 -1.15
C ASP A 28 -13.02 -1.42 -0.04
N ILE A 29 -12.74 -0.12 -0.18
CA ILE A 29 -13.14 0.85 0.86
C ILE A 29 -14.63 1.13 0.85
N PHE A 30 -15.35 0.80 -0.22
CA PHE A 30 -16.75 1.19 -0.32
C PHE A 30 -17.67 0.06 0.13
N CYS A 31 -18.54 0.39 1.09
CA CYS A 31 -19.58 -0.53 1.53
C CYS A 31 -20.50 -0.91 0.34
N SER A 32 -20.75 -2.21 0.15
CA SER A 32 -21.48 -2.75 -1.01
C SER A 32 -23.00 -2.53 -0.97
N THR A 33 -23.51 -1.73 -0.04
CA THR A 33 -24.94 -1.57 0.21
C THR A 33 -25.59 -0.69 -0.85
N ARG A 34 -26.54 -1.26 -1.59
CA ARG A 34 -27.25 -0.60 -2.70
C ARG A 34 -28.00 0.68 -2.32
N MET A 35 -28.42 0.80 -1.06
CA MET A 35 -29.11 2.00 -0.57
C MET A 35 -28.15 3.17 -0.36
N GLU A 36 -26.84 2.91 -0.36
CA GLU A 36 -25.81 3.90 -0.09
C GLU A 36 -24.54 3.57 -0.84
N LYS A 37 -24.40 4.21 -2.01
CA LYS A 37 -23.08 4.38 -2.57
C LYS A 37 -22.27 5.22 -1.58
N GLY A 38 -21.20 4.69 -1.00
CA GLY A 38 -20.09 5.56 -0.59
C GLY A 38 -19.78 5.72 0.90
N ALA A 39 -20.27 4.86 1.80
CA ALA A 39 -19.65 4.82 3.13
C ALA A 39 -18.22 4.26 2.99
N ASN A 40 -17.24 5.14 3.20
CA ASN A 40 -15.82 4.79 3.16
C ASN A 40 -15.46 4.04 4.44
N LEU A 41 -15.22 2.74 4.32
CA LEU A 41 -14.80 1.84 5.39
C LEU A 41 -13.44 2.22 5.99
N GLY A 42 -12.58 2.89 5.22
CA GLY A 42 -11.31 3.43 5.69
C GLY A 42 -11.44 4.71 6.52
N ILE A 43 -12.53 5.45 6.39
CA ILE A 43 -12.77 6.68 7.14
C ILE A 43 -13.82 6.42 8.22
N GLY A 44 -13.37 6.21 9.44
CA GLY A 44 -14.23 6.01 10.62
C GLY A 44 -14.73 4.57 10.80
N GLY A 45 -14.44 3.65 9.87
CA GLY A 45 -14.67 2.23 10.09
C GLY A 45 -13.80 1.69 11.21
N SER A 46 -14.18 0.52 11.73
CA SER A 46 -13.43 -0.16 12.79
C SER A 46 -13.20 -1.63 12.42
N VAL A 47 -12.19 -2.24 13.03
CA VAL A 47 -11.87 -3.66 12.86
C VAL A 47 -12.20 -4.39 14.16
N ALA A 48 -12.92 -5.49 14.05
CA ALA A 48 -13.14 -6.44 15.15
C ALA A 48 -13.33 -7.85 14.60
N ASP A 49 -12.72 -8.85 15.25
CA ASP A 49 -12.90 -10.27 14.90
C ASP A 49 -12.61 -10.59 13.42
N ASP A 50 -11.48 -10.12 12.88
CA ASP A 50 -11.12 -10.24 11.45
C ASP A 50 -12.13 -9.62 10.48
N CYS A 51 -12.99 -8.72 10.97
CA CYS A 51 -14.03 -8.08 10.19
C CYS A 51 -13.88 -6.57 10.21
N VAL A 52 -14.16 -5.93 9.08
CA VAL A 52 -14.37 -4.48 9.03
C VAL A 52 -15.83 -4.18 9.33
N ILE A 53 -16.04 -3.16 10.15
CA ILE A 53 -17.35 -2.65 10.55
C ILE A 53 -17.55 -1.31 9.86
N CYS A 54 -18.62 -1.23 9.06
CA CYS A 54 -18.99 0.00 8.38
C CYS A 54 -19.34 1.10 9.40
N PRO A 55 -18.75 2.31 9.30
CA PRO A 55 -19.01 3.39 10.25
C PRO A 55 -20.48 3.80 10.31
N PHE A 56 -21.21 3.62 9.22
CA PHE A 56 -22.54 4.19 9.08
C PHE A 56 -23.64 3.23 9.57
N HIS A 57 -23.72 2.00 9.04
CA HIS A 57 -24.74 1.00 9.45
C HIS A 57 -24.24 -0.07 10.39
N GLN A 58 -22.94 -0.07 10.70
CA GLN A 58 -22.33 -1.09 11.54
C GLN A 58 -22.44 -2.51 10.94
N TRP A 59 -22.56 -2.63 9.60
CA TRP A 59 -22.48 -3.91 8.91
C TRP A 59 -21.07 -4.48 9.07
N LYS A 60 -20.98 -5.77 9.40
CA LYS A 60 -19.70 -6.46 9.54
C LYS A 60 -19.39 -7.24 8.26
N PHE A 61 -18.21 -6.99 7.69
CA PHE A 61 -17.68 -7.70 6.53
C PHE A 61 -16.42 -8.46 6.92
N ARG A 62 -16.37 -9.75 6.60
CA ARG A 62 -15.26 -10.62 6.93
C ARG A 62 -14.05 -10.39 6.03
N GLY A 63 -12.86 -10.28 6.59
CA GLY A 63 -11.61 -10.03 5.85
C GLY A 63 -11.22 -11.15 4.87
N THR A 64 -11.51 -12.41 5.21
CA THR A 64 -11.08 -13.56 4.39
C THR A 64 -11.71 -13.63 3.01
N ASP A 65 -12.92 -13.07 2.81
CA ASP A 65 -13.67 -13.16 1.55
C ASP A 65 -14.55 -11.93 1.24
N GLY A 66 -14.60 -10.95 2.13
CA GLY A 66 -15.43 -9.76 2.00
C GLY A 66 -16.92 -10.00 2.25
N LEU A 67 -17.35 -11.20 2.67
CA LEU A 67 -18.77 -11.48 2.90
C LEU A 67 -19.31 -10.68 4.08
N CYS A 68 -20.51 -10.12 3.93
CA CYS A 68 -21.25 -9.57 5.05
C CYS A 68 -21.70 -10.71 5.96
N ILE A 69 -21.29 -10.68 7.22
CA ILE A 69 -21.60 -11.72 8.20
C ILE A 69 -22.64 -11.27 9.23
N ASN A 70 -22.84 -9.97 9.39
CA ASN A 70 -23.77 -9.44 10.38
C ASN A 70 -24.34 -8.08 9.97
N ILE A 71 -25.64 -7.92 10.19
CA ILE A 71 -26.39 -6.66 10.06
C ILE A 71 -27.09 -6.44 11.40
N PRO A 72 -26.67 -5.45 12.22
CA PRO A 72 -27.13 -5.35 13.61
C PRO A 72 -28.65 -5.25 13.80
N TYR A 73 -29.36 -4.72 12.80
CA TYR A 73 -30.79 -4.48 12.82
C TYR A 73 -31.60 -5.43 11.92
N SER A 74 -30.99 -6.52 11.46
CA SER A 74 -31.68 -7.55 10.65
C SER A 74 -31.46 -8.93 11.24
N THR A 75 -32.48 -9.77 11.17
CA THR A 75 -32.39 -11.20 11.53
C THR A 75 -31.74 -12.04 10.44
N SER A 76 -31.54 -11.49 9.24
CA SER A 76 -30.88 -12.19 8.13
C SER A 76 -30.01 -11.25 7.29
N VAL A 77 -28.95 -11.81 6.71
CA VAL A 77 -28.09 -11.11 5.76
C VAL A 77 -28.53 -11.46 4.34
N PRO A 78 -28.76 -10.46 3.45
CA PRO A 78 -29.08 -10.73 2.05
C PRO A 78 -28.00 -11.57 1.37
N LYS A 79 -28.42 -12.55 0.56
CA LYS A 79 -27.49 -13.40 -0.19
C LYS A 79 -26.68 -12.54 -1.16
N GLY A 80 -25.35 -12.70 -1.12
CA GLY A 80 -24.43 -12.00 -2.02
C GLY A 80 -24.01 -10.60 -1.56
N SER A 81 -24.41 -10.15 -0.36
CA SER A 81 -23.85 -8.95 0.26
C SER A 81 -22.36 -9.16 0.56
N LYS A 82 -21.50 -8.59 -0.26
CA LYS A 82 -20.04 -8.70 -0.14
C LYS A 82 -19.34 -7.44 -0.60
N VAL A 83 -18.24 -7.09 0.06
CA VAL A 83 -17.25 -6.15 -0.45
C VAL A 83 -16.21 -6.90 -1.27
N LYS A 84 -15.59 -6.24 -2.25
CA LYS A 84 -14.56 -6.88 -3.06
C LYS A 84 -13.33 -7.11 -2.19
N LYS A 85 -12.82 -8.34 -2.20
CA LYS A 85 -11.51 -8.70 -1.64
C LYS A 85 -10.46 -8.64 -2.74
N TRP A 86 -9.32 -8.03 -2.43
CA TRP A 86 -8.16 -8.05 -3.30
C TRP A 86 -7.22 -9.20 -2.93
N ILE A 87 -6.54 -9.73 -3.93
CA ILE A 87 -5.49 -10.71 -3.70
C ILE A 87 -4.24 -9.94 -3.29
N SER A 88 -3.76 -10.20 -2.07
CA SER A 88 -2.61 -9.55 -1.48
C SER A 88 -1.62 -10.56 -0.93
N GLN A 89 -0.36 -10.17 -0.86
CA GLN A 89 0.70 -10.95 -0.24
C GLN A 89 1.62 -10.04 0.55
N GLU A 90 1.99 -10.47 1.76
CA GLU A 90 2.95 -9.77 2.62
C GLU A 90 4.32 -10.41 2.46
N VAL A 91 5.33 -9.60 2.15
CA VAL A 91 6.70 -10.03 1.93
C VAL A 91 7.65 -8.97 2.47
N ASN A 92 8.58 -9.34 3.35
CA ASN A 92 9.62 -8.45 3.90
C ASN A 92 9.06 -7.17 4.59
N GLY A 93 7.85 -7.21 5.15
CA GLY A 93 7.17 -6.05 5.73
C GLY A 93 6.48 -5.12 4.72
N PHE A 94 6.39 -5.54 3.45
CA PHE A 94 5.69 -4.85 2.37
C PHE A 94 4.41 -5.62 2.03
N ILE A 95 3.34 -4.90 1.70
CA ILE A 95 2.10 -5.52 1.21
C ILE A 95 1.97 -5.26 -0.29
N PHE A 96 1.90 -6.36 -1.05
CA PHE A 96 1.72 -6.36 -2.49
C PHE A 96 0.29 -6.69 -2.85
N ILE A 97 -0.23 -6.01 -3.87
CA ILE A 97 -1.57 -6.23 -4.40
C ILE A 97 -1.47 -6.73 -5.84
N TRP A 98 -2.23 -7.79 -6.12
CA TRP A 98 -2.51 -8.22 -7.48
C TRP A 98 -3.60 -7.35 -8.09
N TYR A 99 -3.27 -6.75 -9.22
CA TYR A 99 -4.22 -6.01 -10.04
C TYR A 99 -4.11 -6.53 -11.47
N HIS A 100 -5.26 -6.88 -12.03
CA HIS A 100 -5.41 -7.22 -13.43
C HIS A 100 -6.71 -6.57 -13.92
N ALA A 101 -6.69 -6.02 -15.15
CA ALA A 101 -7.87 -5.37 -15.74
C ALA A 101 -9.02 -6.38 -15.88
N GLU A 102 -8.69 -7.61 -16.27
CA GLU A 102 -9.60 -8.74 -16.31
C GLU A 102 -9.47 -9.53 -15.00
N GLN A 103 -10.47 -9.44 -14.11
CA GLN A 103 -10.43 -10.06 -12.77
C GLN A 103 -10.43 -11.60 -12.77
N THR A 104 -10.18 -12.23 -13.92
CA THR A 104 -10.16 -13.67 -14.16
C THR A 104 -8.76 -14.27 -14.09
N GLU A 105 -7.71 -13.46 -14.16
CA GLU A 105 -6.33 -13.97 -14.11
C GLU A 105 -5.83 -14.15 -12.68
N LEU A 106 -5.22 -15.31 -12.44
CA LEU A 106 -4.51 -15.60 -11.20
C LEU A 106 -3.21 -14.81 -11.16
N PRO A 107 -2.76 -14.36 -9.97
CA PRO A 107 -1.46 -13.72 -9.81
C PRO A 107 -0.34 -14.66 -10.25
N TRP A 108 0.66 -14.09 -10.91
CA TRP A 108 1.94 -14.77 -11.04
C TRP A 108 2.63 -14.89 -9.69
N ASP A 109 3.51 -15.89 -9.59
CA ASP A 109 4.29 -16.11 -8.38
C ASP A 109 5.21 -14.92 -8.11
N LEU A 110 5.07 -14.36 -6.91
CA LEU A 110 5.81 -13.22 -6.43
C LEU A 110 7.20 -13.71 -6.03
N ARG A 111 8.12 -13.69 -6.98
CA ARG A 111 9.52 -14.01 -6.69
C ARG A 111 10.05 -13.01 -5.69
N VAL A 112 10.16 -13.43 -4.42
CA VAL A 112 10.71 -12.63 -3.34
C VAL A 112 12.13 -12.20 -3.75
N PRO A 113 12.38 -10.93 -4.10
CA PRO A 113 13.61 -10.53 -4.80
C PRO A 113 14.87 -10.58 -3.93
N MET A 114 14.69 -10.62 -2.62
CA MET A 114 15.75 -10.69 -1.62
C MET A 114 15.49 -11.93 -0.79
N GLY A 115 16.51 -12.72 -0.42
CA GLY A 115 16.34 -13.70 0.66
C GLY A 115 15.74 -13.02 1.91
N GLU A 116 15.25 -13.80 2.86
CA GLU A 116 14.72 -13.26 4.13
C GLU A 116 15.64 -12.15 4.63
N ILE A 117 15.10 -10.93 4.80
CA ILE A 117 15.84 -9.83 5.39
C ILE A 117 16.20 -10.29 6.79
N ASP A 118 17.46 -10.66 6.98
CA ASP A 118 17.97 -11.14 8.25
C ASP A 118 18.31 -9.96 9.16
N ASP A 119 18.65 -10.27 10.41
CA ASP A 119 19.02 -9.28 11.43
C ASP A 119 20.27 -8.45 11.07
N ALA A 120 20.96 -8.76 9.95
CA ALA A 120 22.11 -7.98 9.49
C ALA A 120 21.69 -6.70 8.75
N PHE A 121 20.45 -6.62 8.26
CA PHE A 121 19.93 -5.42 7.60
C PHE A 121 19.31 -4.47 8.62
N VAL A 122 19.73 -3.21 8.57
CA VAL A 122 19.16 -2.13 9.40
C VAL A 122 18.26 -1.26 8.55
N TYR A 123 17.04 -1.01 9.02
CA TYR A 123 16.12 -0.09 8.37
C TYR A 123 16.67 1.35 8.41
N HIS A 124 16.96 1.90 7.23
CA HIS A 124 17.53 3.25 7.09
C HIS A 124 16.48 4.35 6.83
N GLY A 125 15.29 3.98 6.36
CA GLY A 125 14.22 4.92 6.05
C GLY A 125 13.49 4.60 4.74
N HIS A 126 12.44 5.37 4.47
CA HIS A 126 11.59 5.28 3.29
C HIS A 126 11.35 6.68 2.73
N ASN A 127 11.24 6.80 1.40
CA ASN A 127 10.87 8.04 0.73
C ASN A 127 9.68 7.79 -0.19
N GLU A 128 8.70 8.68 -0.15
CA GLU A 128 7.51 8.66 -0.98
C GLU A 128 7.37 9.99 -1.74
N PHE A 129 6.94 9.91 -2.99
CA PHE A 129 6.75 11.08 -3.86
C PHE A 129 5.46 10.95 -4.66
N TYR A 130 4.67 12.03 -4.67
CA TYR A 130 3.55 12.18 -5.60
C TYR A 130 4.06 12.78 -6.91
N ILE A 131 3.93 12.02 -8.00
CA ILE A 131 4.39 12.43 -9.33
C ILE A 131 3.20 12.43 -10.28
N ASN A 132 2.93 13.58 -10.89
CA ASN A 132 1.87 13.72 -11.88
C ASN A 132 2.38 13.36 -13.28
N CYS A 133 2.56 12.07 -13.54
CA CYS A 133 2.95 11.53 -14.84
C CYS A 133 2.30 10.17 -15.08
N HIS A 134 2.33 9.70 -16.33
CA HIS A 134 1.87 8.34 -16.63
C HIS A 134 2.83 7.31 -15.99
N ILE A 135 2.29 6.21 -15.48
CA ILE A 135 3.09 5.19 -14.75
C ILE A 135 4.24 4.60 -15.58
N GLN A 136 4.12 4.65 -16.92
CA GLN A 136 5.17 4.19 -17.85
C GLN A 136 6.40 5.11 -17.88
N GLU A 137 6.28 6.39 -17.53
CA GLU A 137 7.40 7.35 -17.64
C GLU A 137 8.55 7.00 -16.67
N ILE A 138 8.23 6.45 -15.50
CA ILE A 138 9.21 6.08 -14.47
C ILE A 138 10.16 4.97 -14.94
N PRO A 139 9.69 3.81 -15.45
CA PRO A 139 10.56 2.73 -15.90
C PRO A 139 11.37 3.05 -17.16
N GLU A 140 10.99 4.05 -17.96
CA GLU A 140 11.77 4.47 -19.14
C GLU A 140 13.19 4.95 -18.78
N ASN A 141 13.37 5.48 -17.56
CA ASN A 141 14.69 5.81 -16.99
C ASN A 141 15.67 4.63 -17.00
N GLY A 142 15.17 3.38 -16.94
CA GLY A 142 16.01 2.20 -16.93
C GLY A 142 16.77 1.97 -18.25
N ALA A 143 16.22 2.43 -19.37
CA ALA A 143 16.83 2.29 -20.70
C ALA A 143 17.70 3.50 -21.10
N ASP A 144 17.46 4.68 -20.53
CA ASP A 144 18.22 5.90 -20.82
C ASP A 144 19.55 5.91 -20.05
N ILE A 145 20.62 5.38 -20.64
CA ILE A 145 21.94 5.44 -19.98
C ILE A 145 22.51 6.87 -19.97
N ALA A 146 22.09 7.74 -20.89
CA ALA A 146 22.65 9.08 -21.02
C ALA A 146 22.24 10.01 -19.87
N HIS A 147 21.07 9.80 -19.24
CA HIS A 147 20.65 10.62 -18.11
C HIS A 147 21.60 10.54 -16.91
N PHE A 148 22.35 9.44 -16.73
CA PHE A 148 23.34 9.33 -15.65
C PHE A 148 24.37 10.46 -15.70
N ASP A 149 24.86 10.79 -16.90
CA ASP A 149 25.77 11.91 -17.08
C ASP A 149 25.07 13.26 -16.93
N ALA A 150 23.78 13.37 -17.23
CA ALA A 150 23.08 14.64 -17.14
C ALA A 150 22.71 15.01 -15.70
N ILE A 151 22.12 14.07 -14.94
CA ILE A 151 21.48 14.35 -13.66
C ILE A 151 22.15 13.63 -12.47
N HIS A 152 22.99 12.61 -12.71
CA HIS A 152 23.73 11.88 -11.66
C HIS A 152 25.24 12.17 -11.65
N LYS A 153 25.74 13.11 -12.46
CA LYS A 153 27.18 13.39 -12.66
C LYS A 153 28.01 13.60 -11.38
N LYS A 154 27.43 14.15 -10.31
CA LYS A 154 28.09 14.29 -8.99
C LYS A 154 28.05 13.03 -8.12
N ASN A 155 27.19 12.07 -8.44
CA ASN A 155 26.80 10.94 -7.59
C ASN A 155 27.23 9.57 -8.16
N PHE A 156 27.60 9.49 -9.44
CA PHE A 156 27.96 8.20 -10.06
C PHE A 156 29.37 7.71 -9.68
N ILE A 157 30.34 8.62 -9.53
CA ILE A 157 31.73 8.27 -9.15
C ILE A 157 31.92 8.31 -7.62
N ASN A 158 31.11 9.11 -6.93
CA ASN A 158 31.22 9.31 -5.50
C ASN A 158 29.90 8.84 -4.89
N GLY A 159 29.82 7.54 -4.55
CA GLY A 159 28.75 7.00 -3.73
C GLY A 159 28.46 7.95 -2.57
N SER A 160 27.20 8.04 -2.16
CA SER A 160 26.70 8.90 -1.10
C SER A 160 27.45 8.68 0.21
N TRP A 161 28.62 9.30 0.36
CA TRP A 161 29.41 9.32 1.57
C TRP A 161 30.11 10.67 1.72
N VAL A 162 29.58 11.41 2.69
CA VAL A 162 30.24 12.39 3.54
C VAL A 162 30.89 13.56 2.80
N GLN A 163 30.27 14.74 2.98
CA GLN A 163 30.96 16.01 2.93
C GLN A 163 32.37 15.84 3.50
N LYS A 164 33.40 16.07 2.69
CA LYS A 164 34.73 16.39 3.22
C LYS A 164 34.56 17.58 4.16
N LYS A 165 34.35 17.30 5.46
CA LYS A 165 34.52 18.29 6.50
C LYS A 165 35.99 18.60 6.53
N ARG A 166 36.32 19.64 5.75
CA ARG A 166 37.38 20.59 6.03
C ARG A 166 37.48 20.74 7.55
N LEU A 167 38.67 20.47 8.09
CA LEU A 167 38.98 20.69 9.51
C LEU A 167 38.42 22.06 9.92
N PHE A 168 37.71 22.10 11.04
CA PHE A 168 37.08 23.27 11.67
C PHE A 168 35.75 23.75 11.07
N GLY A 169 34.66 23.35 11.71
CA GLY A 169 33.31 23.88 11.49
C GLY A 169 32.24 23.10 12.24
N LEU A 170 31.96 23.51 13.48
CA LEU A 170 30.73 23.17 14.20
C LEU A 170 29.54 23.63 13.34
N GLY A 171 28.66 22.68 13.00
CA GLY A 171 27.46 22.94 12.22
C GLY A 171 26.61 21.68 12.22
N SER A 172 25.54 21.67 13.01
CA SER A 172 24.51 20.65 12.99
C SER A 172 23.64 20.84 11.76
N HIS A 173 23.43 19.77 10.99
CA HIS A 173 22.47 19.78 9.90
C HIS A 173 21.10 19.39 10.46
N HIS A 174 20.23 20.39 10.62
CA HIS A 174 18.81 20.18 10.86
C HIS A 174 18.12 19.93 9.52
N TRP A 175 17.43 18.80 9.40
CA TRP A 175 16.46 18.57 8.33
C TRP A 175 15.06 18.80 8.88
N LYS A 176 14.26 19.62 8.17
CA LYS A 176 12.80 19.64 8.30
C LYS A 176 12.24 19.16 6.98
N ALA A 177 11.65 17.97 6.98
CA ALA A 177 10.72 17.57 5.93
C ALA A 177 9.51 18.52 5.99
N ARG A 178 9.07 19.00 4.82
CA ARG A 178 7.81 19.75 4.67
C ARG A 178 6.70 18.79 4.33
#